data_AF-A0A3D4TXU3-F1
#
_entry.id   AF-A0A3D4TXU3-F1
#
_cell.length_a   1.000
_cell.length_b   1.000
_cell.length_c   1.000
_cell.angle_alpha   90.00
_cell.angle_beta   90.00
_cell.angle_gamma   90.00
#
_symmetry.space_group_name_H-M   'P 1'
#
loop_
_entity.id
_entity.type
_entity.pdbx_description
1 polymer ?
#
loop_
_entity_poly.entity_id
_entity_poly.type
_entity_poly.pdbx_seq_one_letter_code
_entity_poly.pdbx_strand_id
1 'polypeptide(L)'
;MKNYKIRILLVAIIAFSVVLISWFKQTPHGDNFKISCNVCHSSKGWHVDKEIYSFDHDKTKMPLLGQHAKTDCKLCHPTLIFSEAKTECTACHKDVHESTVGQECKRCHSSNSWLVENITQIHQQSRFPLIGVHATVECSQCHKSETFLRFEVISTDCFNCHSNDYNATTQPNHAASGFSTRCDDCHNVYSNGWQGDGFNHKFFPLTQGHSVSTCVTCHTNGTYSGLSRECFSCHQTDYNSTSNPNHQTLNFQTVCTDCHSTRPGWNPANYKQHDSQYFRIYSGAHDGKWSSCTECHANTNDYSIFSCLGCHAHNKTSMDREHQGKSGYSYTSEACLHCHHR
;
A
#
# COMPACT_ATOMS: atom_id res chain seq x y z
N MET A 1 103.06 -19.31 36.90
CA MET A 1 102.01 -18.75 37.79
C MET A 1 101.07 -17.71 37.13
N LYS A 2 101.34 -17.18 35.91
CA LYS A 2 100.49 -16.16 35.26
C LYS A 2 99.24 -16.71 34.53
N ASN A 3 99.26 -17.97 34.08
CA ASN A 3 98.19 -18.52 33.22
C ASN A 3 96.99 -19.12 33.97
N TYR A 4 97.10 -19.36 35.28
CA TYR A 4 96.00 -19.92 36.08
C TYR A 4 95.00 -18.84 36.53
N LYS A 5 95.47 -17.62 36.82
CA LYS A 5 94.62 -16.48 37.21
C LYS A 5 93.72 -15.98 36.07
N ILE A 6 94.18 -16.08 34.82
CA ILE A 6 93.40 -15.64 33.63
C ILE A 6 92.27 -16.62 33.30
N ARG A 7 92.48 -17.94 33.50
CA ARG A 7 91.43 -18.95 33.28
C ARG A 7 90.31 -18.89 34.33
N ILE A 8 90.63 -18.55 35.57
CA ILE A 8 89.61 -18.37 36.62
C ILE A 8 88.80 -17.08 36.39
N LEU A 9 89.42 -16.00 35.90
CA LEU A 9 88.73 -14.75 35.58
C LEU A 9 87.78 -14.88 34.36
N LEU A 10 88.18 -15.64 33.33
CA LEU A 10 87.34 -15.90 32.15
C LEU A 10 86.16 -16.83 32.44
N VAL A 11 86.33 -17.84 33.29
CA VAL A 11 85.22 -18.73 33.71
C VAL A 11 84.25 -18.00 34.62
N ALA A 12 84.73 -17.10 35.50
CA ALA A 12 83.87 -16.26 36.34
C ALA A 12 83.06 -15.25 35.52
N ILE A 13 83.64 -14.65 34.46
CA ILE A 13 82.92 -13.70 33.59
C ILE A 13 81.88 -14.43 32.73
N ILE A 14 82.16 -15.62 32.20
CA ILE A 14 81.16 -16.40 31.43
C ILE A 14 80.05 -16.93 32.35
N ALA A 15 80.37 -17.35 33.58
CA ALA A 15 79.36 -17.75 34.57
C ALA A 15 78.50 -16.57 35.05
N PHE A 16 79.06 -15.34 35.10
CA PHE A 16 78.29 -14.14 35.46
C PHE A 16 77.45 -13.60 34.28
N SER A 17 77.90 -13.80 33.03
CA SER A 17 77.14 -13.43 31.82
C SER A 17 75.96 -14.36 31.54
N VAL A 18 76.02 -15.64 31.94
CA VAL A 18 74.93 -16.61 31.74
C VAL A 18 73.82 -16.47 32.80
N VAL A 19 74.08 -15.81 33.93
CA VAL A 19 73.07 -15.53 34.96
C VAL A 19 72.18 -14.31 34.63
N LEU A 20 72.57 -13.49 33.64
CA LEU A 20 71.78 -12.32 33.22
C LEU A 20 70.79 -12.59 32.07
N ILE A 21 70.70 -13.81 31.53
CA ILE A 21 69.88 -14.12 30.35
C ILE A 21 68.48 -14.67 30.68
N SER A 22 68.17 -14.92 31.95
CA SER A 22 66.81 -15.33 32.32
C SER A 22 66.07 -14.17 32.97
N TRP A 23 64.74 -14.15 32.84
CA TRP A 23 63.79 -13.27 33.54
C TRP A 23 63.29 -12.00 32.83
N PHE A 24 63.21 -11.97 31.50
CA PHE A 24 61.99 -11.37 30.92
C PHE A 24 60.88 -12.40 31.07
N LYS A 25 60.16 -12.36 32.21
CA LYS A 25 58.90 -13.12 32.34
C LYS A 25 57.90 -12.53 31.36
N GLN A 26 57.82 -13.10 30.16
CA GLN A 26 56.73 -12.81 29.24
C GLN A 26 55.44 -13.30 29.90
N THR A 27 54.53 -12.37 30.14
CA THR A 27 53.18 -12.66 30.59
C THR A 27 52.42 -13.31 29.43
N PRO A 28 51.61 -14.37 29.66
CA PRO A 28 50.80 -14.97 28.60
C PRO A 28 49.71 -14.01 28.08
N HIS A 29 49.53 -12.85 28.72
CA HIS A 29 48.51 -11.85 28.38
C HIS A 29 49.01 -10.76 27.41
N GLY A 30 50.26 -10.88 26.94
CA GLY A 30 50.90 -9.92 26.04
C GLY A 30 51.52 -8.71 26.74
N ASP A 31 52.45 -8.04 26.07
CA ASP A 31 53.29 -6.97 26.64
C ASP A 31 52.49 -5.71 27.04
N ASN A 32 51.28 -5.55 26.49
CA ASN A 32 50.41 -4.40 26.72
C ASN A 32 49.37 -4.60 27.83
N PHE A 33 49.41 -5.72 28.56
CA PHE A 33 48.44 -6.00 29.63
C PHE A 33 48.71 -5.15 30.88
N LYS A 34 47.81 -4.21 31.18
CA LYS A 34 47.98 -3.22 32.25
C LYS A 34 47.24 -3.53 33.56
N ILE A 35 46.47 -4.62 33.62
CA ILE A 35 45.71 -5.00 34.82
C ILE A 35 46.63 -5.74 35.79
N SER A 36 46.56 -5.40 37.08
CA SER A 36 47.35 -6.06 38.12
C SER A 36 47.02 -7.56 38.21
N CYS A 37 48.05 -8.41 38.32
CA CYS A 37 47.87 -9.87 38.30
C CYS A 37 46.95 -10.39 39.42
N ASN A 38 46.92 -9.70 40.56
CA ASN A 38 46.09 -10.04 41.71
C ASN A 38 44.58 -9.78 41.52
N VAL A 39 44.18 -9.20 40.39
CA VAL A 39 42.76 -9.07 40.00
C VAL A 39 42.19 -10.43 39.57
N CYS A 40 43.03 -11.34 39.09
CA CYS A 40 42.61 -12.64 38.57
C CYS A 40 43.35 -13.82 39.21
N HIS A 41 44.55 -13.63 39.74
CA HIS A 41 45.39 -14.68 40.33
C HIS A 41 45.63 -14.45 41.81
N SER A 42 45.72 -15.51 42.60
CA SER A 42 46.06 -15.43 44.02
C SER A 42 47.45 -16.00 44.30
N SER A 43 47.95 -15.82 45.51
CA SER A 43 49.20 -16.45 45.95
C SER A 43 49.15 -17.99 45.93
N LYS A 44 47.95 -18.59 45.82
CA LYS A 44 47.74 -20.04 45.74
C LYS A 44 48.14 -20.63 44.38
N GLY A 45 48.17 -19.82 43.32
CA GLY A 45 48.57 -20.28 41.98
C GLY A 45 48.16 -19.35 40.84
N TRP A 46 48.58 -19.72 39.62
CA TRP A 46 48.33 -18.98 38.37
C TRP A 46 47.04 -19.40 37.65
N HIS A 47 46.16 -20.17 38.30
CA HIS A 47 44.80 -20.35 37.81
C HIS A 47 43.99 -19.08 38.10
N VAL A 48 42.92 -18.84 37.32
CA VAL A 48 41.99 -17.77 37.64
C VAL A 48 41.26 -18.15 38.92
N ASP A 49 41.39 -17.30 39.94
CA ASP A 49 40.74 -17.48 41.23
C ASP A 49 39.41 -16.72 41.21
N LYS A 50 38.31 -17.46 41.08
CA LYS A 50 36.96 -16.91 40.96
C LYS A 50 36.50 -16.17 42.22
N GLU A 51 37.16 -16.36 43.38
CA GLU A 51 36.82 -15.68 44.63
C GLU A 51 37.33 -14.24 44.67
N ILE A 52 38.38 -13.93 43.92
CA ILE A 52 38.99 -12.58 43.82
C ILE A 52 38.83 -11.94 42.44
N TYR A 53 38.37 -12.71 41.46
CA TYR A 53 38.06 -12.25 40.12
C TYR A 53 37.07 -11.08 40.16
N SER A 54 37.53 -9.91 39.72
CA SER A 54 36.78 -8.64 39.79
C SER A 54 36.77 -7.88 38.47
N PHE A 55 37.16 -8.52 37.36
CA PHE A 55 37.10 -7.90 36.04
C PHE A 55 35.65 -7.79 35.54
N ASP A 56 35.29 -6.56 35.16
CA ASP A 56 33.95 -6.18 34.76
C ASP A 56 33.83 -6.14 33.23
N HIS A 57 33.19 -7.17 32.66
CA HIS A 57 32.96 -7.28 31.21
C HIS A 57 32.00 -6.22 30.66
N ASP A 58 31.16 -5.60 31.49
CA ASP A 58 30.18 -4.59 31.04
C ASP A 58 30.87 -3.29 30.63
N LYS A 59 32.13 -3.10 31.03
CA LYS A 59 32.99 -1.98 30.59
C LYS A 59 33.71 -2.24 29.27
N THR A 60 33.54 -3.42 28.70
CA THR A 60 34.17 -3.80 27.43
C THR A 60 33.23 -3.63 26.25
N LYS A 61 33.75 -3.85 25.04
CA LYS A 61 32.93 -3.85 23.81
C LYS A 61 31.97 -5.05 23.71
N MET A 62 32.09 -6.05 24.59
CA MET A 62 31.26 -7.24 24.60
C MET A 62 30.82 -7.57 26.04
N PRO A 63 29.70 -6.98 26.48
CA PRO A 63 29.04 -7.37 27.73
C PRO A 63 28.60 -8.83 27.67
N LEU A 64 28.82 -9.57 28.75
CA LEU A 64 28.47 -10.98 28.84
C LEU A 64 26.99 -11.15 29.18
N LEU A 65 26.13 -10.96 28.19
CA LEU A 65 24.69 -11.13 28.34
C LEU A 65 24.26 -12.59 28.05
N GLY A 66 23.23 -13.06 28.75
CA GLY A 66 22.62 -14.36 28.50
C GLY A 66 23.57 -15.53 28.69
N GLN A 67 23.64 -16.42 27.69
CA GLN A 67 24.46 -17.63 27.78
C GLN A 67 25.96 -17.34 27.72
N HIS A 68 26.38 -16.20 27.15
CA HIS A 68 27.80 -15.81 27.14
C HIS A 68 28.38 -15.63 28.55
N ALA A 69 27.56 -15.28 29.55
CA ALA A 69 27.99 -15.18 30.95
C ALA A 69 28.45 -16.51 31.55
N LYS A 70 28.04 -17.64 30.96
CA LYS A 70 28.38 -18.98 31.43
C LYS A 70 29.50 -19.64 30.62
N THR A 71 29.98 -18.97 29.59
CA THR A 71 31.03 -19.48 28.69
C THR A 71 32.39 -19.42 29.37
N ASP A 72 33.24 -20.43 29.14
CA ASP A 72 34.62 -20.40 29.62
C ASP A 72 35.42 -19.30 28.92
N CYS A 73 36.20 -18.53 29.70
CA CYS A 73 37.04 -17.43 29.21
C CYS A 73 37.89 -17.81 28.00
N LYS A 74 38.44 -19.04 27.96
CA LYS A 74 39.34 -19.49 26.89
C LYS A 74 38.63 -19.68 25.54
N LEU A 75 37.31 -19.86 25.54
CA LEU A 75 36.55 -19.96 24.28
C LEU A 75 36.48 -18.62 23.57
N CYS A 76 36.55 -17.50 24.32
CA CYS A 76 36.63 -16.15 23.76
C CYS A 76 38.08 -15.64 23.66
N HIS A 77 38.96 -16.10 24.56
CA HIS A 77 40.36 -15.68 24.67
C HIS A 77 41.34 -16.84 24.48
N PRO A 78 41.43 -17.44 23.27
CA PRO A 78 42.26 -18.62 23.03
C PRO A 78 43.76 -18.35 23.20
N THR A 79 44.23 -17.15 22.86
CA THR A 79 45.63 -16.73 22.99
C THR A 79 45.96 -16.17 24.37
N LEU A 80 44.95 -15.93 25.22
CA LEU A 80 45.03 -15.18 26.48
C LEU A 80 45.48 -13.71 26.33
N ILE A 81 45.75 -13.23 25.11
CA ILE A 81 45.94 -11.81 24.81
C ILE A 81 44.55 -11.19 24.64
N PHE A 82 44.00 -10.66 25.73
CA PHE A 82 42.59 -10.25 25.81
C PHE A 82 42.19 -9.21 24.74
N SER A 83 43.12 -8.37 24.28
CA SER A 83 42.87 -7.36 23.24
C SER A 83 42.64 -7.93 21.83
N GLU A 84 42.99 -9.20 21.59
CA GLU A 84 42.83 -9.84 20.27
C GLU A 84 41.43 -10.42 20.06
N ALA A 85 40.64 -10.55 21.12
CA ALA A 85 39.29 -11.11 21.05
C ALA A 85 38.39 -10.28 20.12
N LYS A 86 37.68 -10.99 19.26
CA LYS A 86 36.73 -10.44 18.30
C LYS A 86 35.35 -10.37 18.94
N THR A 87 34.55 -9.40 18.50
CA THR A 87 33.21 -9.14 19.06
C THR A 87 32.09 -9.47 18.07
N GLU A 88 32.46 -9.76 16.83
CA GLU A 88 31.57 -10.17 15.76
C GLU A 88 31.10 -11.61 16.00
N CYS A 89 29.79 -11.87 15.83
CA CYS A 89 29.21 -13.19 16.07
C CYS A 89 29.93 -14.29 15.26
N THR A 90 30.27 -13.97 14.02
CA THR A 90 30.91 -14.88 13.04
C THR A 90 32.35 -15.25 13.39
N ALA A 91 32.99 -14.53 14.32
CA ALA A 91 34.33 -14.88 14.78
C ALA A 91 34.33 -16.14 15.65
N CYS A 92 33.19 -16.47 16.28
CA CYS A 92 33.03 -17.63 17.15
C CYS A 92 31.94 -18.60 16.67
N HIS A 93 30.87 -18.08 16.07
CA HIS A 93 29.74 -18.87 15.59
C HIS A 93 29.82 -19.08 14.08
N LYS A 94 29.68 -20.34 13.67
CA LYS A 94 29.53 -20.68 12.25
C LYS A 94 28.08 -20.42 11.84
N ASP A 95 27.91 -19.73 10.72
CA ASP A 95 26.61 -19.51 10.12
C ASP A 95 26.02 -20.84 9.61
N VAL A 96 24.89 -21.24 10.18
CA VAL A 96 24.13 -22.45 9.81
C VAL A 96 23.18 -22.21 8.65
N HIS A 97 22.94 -20.95 8.28
CA HIS A 97 22.04 -20.54 7.20
C HIS A 97 22.74 -20.39 5.85
N GLU A 98 24.04 -20.72 5.77
CA GLU A 98 24.83 -20.66 4.54
C GLU A 98 24.74 -19.30 3.82
N SER A 99 24.77 -18.21 4.59
CA SER A 99 24.69 -16.83 4.14
C SER A 99 23.37 -16.43 3.48
N THR A 100 22.33 -17.25 3.56
CA THR A 100 21.01 -16.94 2.96
C THR A 100 20.27 -15.80 3.66
N VAL A 101 20.56 -15.53 4.94
CA VAL A 101 19.88 -14.50 5.75
C VAL A 101 20.76 -13.29 6.10
N GLY A 102 22.00 -13.24 5.60
CA GLY A 102 22.99 -12.22 5.92
C GLY A 102 23.74 -12.45 7.23
N GLN A 103 24.63 -11.53 7.59
CA GLN A 103 25.56 -11.67 8.74
C GLN A 103 25.10 -10.91 10.01
N GLU A 104 23.97 -10.21 9.94
CA GLU A 104 23.39 -9.48 11.07
C GLU A 104 22.60 -10.43 12.00
N CYS A 105 23.32 -11.33 12.68
CA CYS A 105 22.72 -12.39 13.52
C CYS A 105 21.73 -11.82 14.56
N LYS A 106 22.04 -10.63 15.10
CA LYS A 106 21.23 -9.94 16.12
C LYS A 106 19.86 -9.48 15.63
N ARG A 107 19.60 -9.54 14.31
CA ARG A 107 18.26 -9.26 13.75
C ARG A 107 17.24 -10.32 14.17
N CYS A 108 17.68 -11.55 14.38
CA CYS A 108 16.80 -12.69 14.68
C CYS A 108 17.15 -13.35 16.01
N HIS A 109 18.45 -13.46 16.33
CA HIS A 109 18.93 -14.18 17.50
C HIS A 109 19.35 -13.23 18.62
N SER A 110 19.32 -13.73 19.85
CA SER A 110 19.79 -13.00 21.02
C SER A 110 20.89 -13.77 21.74
N SER A 111 21.61 -13.10 22.63
CA SER A 111 22.58 -13.76 23.50
C SER A 111 21.95 -14.77 24.48
N ASN A 112 20.62 -14.75 24.63
CA ASN A 112 19.88 -15.69 25.47
C ASN A 112 19.55 -16.99 24.74
N SER A 113 19.24 -16.91 23.43
CA SER A 113 18.80 -18.06 22.64
C SER A 113 18.97 -17.81 21.13
N TRP A 114 19.29 -18.89 20.41
CA TRP A 114 19.25 -18.96 18.96
C TRP A 114 17.84 -19.28 18.43
N LEU A 115 16.88 -19.67 19.28
CA LEU A 115 15.51 -19.92 18.86
C LEU A 115 14.81 -18.60 18.50
N VAL A 116 14.06 -18.61 17.39
CA VAL A 116 13.32 -17.46 16.87
C VAL A 116 11.82 -17.79 16.96
N GLU A 117 11.13 -17.21 17.94
CA GLU A 117 9.70 -17.45 18.17
C GLU A 117 8.82 -16.42 17.44
N ASN A 118 9.39 -15.29 17.05
CA ASN A 118 8.68 -14.14 16.50
C ASN A 118 8.84 -14.00 14.97
N ILE A 119 8.99 -15.12 14.25
CA ILE A 119 9.28 -15.09 12.80
C ILE A 119 8.16 -14.44 11.99
N THR A 120 6.91 -14.56 12.43
CA THR A 120 5.76 -13.89 11.82
C THR A 120 5.86 -12.37 11.96
N GLN A 121 6.29 -11.86 13.12
CA GLN A 121 6.49 -10.43 13.35
C GLN A 121 7.68 -9.89 12.52
N ILE A 122 8.74 -10.69 12.35
CA ILE A 122 9.86 -10.33 11.48
C ILE A 122 9.38 -10.15 10.04
N HIS A 123 8.47 -11.01 9.55
CA HIS A 123 7.89 -10.83 8.22
C HIS A 123 7.12 -9.52 8.07
N GLN A 124 6.41 -9.06 9.11
CA GLN A 124 5.69 -7.77 9.08
C GLN A 124 6.60 -6.56 8.87
N GLN A 125 7.89 -6.69 9.22
CA GLN A 125 8.91 -5.65 9.04
C GLN A 125 9.73 -5.87 7.76
N SER A 126 9.42 -6.91 7.00
CA SER A 126 10.13 -7.30 5.79
C SER A 126 9.45 -6.75 4.53
N ARG A 127 10.02 -7.07 3.37
CA ARG A 127 9.42 -6.75 2.06
C ARG A 127 8.16 -7.57 1.75
N PHE A 128 7.87 -8.60 2.53
CA PHE A 128 6.68 -9.44 2.35
C PHE A 128 5.98 -9.65 3.70
N PRO A 129 5.14 -8.70 4.13
CA PRO A 129 4.26 -8.87 5.28
C PRO A 129 3.29 -10.03 5.04
N LEU A 130 3.17 -10.94 6.01
CA LEU A 130 2.21 -12.04 5.94
C LEU A 130 0.81 -11.50 6.27
N ILE A 131 0.05 -11.15 5.22
CA ILE A 131 -1.30 -10.57 5.30
C ILE A 131 -2.30 -11.38 4.46
N GLY A 132 -3.59 -11.25 4.80
CA GLY A 132 -4.65 -12.02 4.14
C GLY A 132 -4.36 -13.52 4.20
N VAL A 133 -4.57 -14.20 3.07
CA VAL A 133 -4.34 -15.65 2.95
C VAL A 133 -2.88 -16.08 3.17
N HIS A 134 -1.90 -15.19 2.95
CA HIS A 134 -0.49 -15.51 3.15
C HIS A 134 -0.13 -15.67 4.63
N ALA A 135 -0.95 -15.16 5.55
CA ALA A 135 -0.76 -15.36 6.99
C ALA A 135 -0.98 -16.81 7.45
N THR A 136 -1.66 -17.63 6.64
CA THR A 136 -2.00 -19.02 6.97
C THR A 136 -1.30 -20.04 6.06
N VAL A 137 -0.45 -19.59 5.15
CA VAL A 137 0.30 -20.47 4.25
C VAL A 137 1.42 -21.16 5.02
N GLU A 138 1.60 -22.45 4.79
CA GLU A 138 2.73 -23.22 5.34
C GLU A 138 4.06 -22.65 4.84
N CYS A 139 5.04 -22.52 5.74
CA CYS A 139 6.35 -21.93 5.44
C CYS A 139 7.04 -22.60 4.23
N SER A 140 6.89 -23.91 4.09
CA SER A 140 7.47 -24.72 3.01
C SER A 140 6.85 -24.46 1.63
N GLN A 141 5.71 -23.77 1.56
CA GLN A 141 5.15 -23.34 0.27
C GLN A 141 6.03 -22.26 -0.37
N CYS A 142 6.67 -21.42 0.43
CA CYS A 142 7.62 -20.41 -0.04
C CYS A 142 9.06 -20.88 0.16
N HIS A 143 9.45 -21.22 1.39
CA HIS A 143 10.81 -21.62 1.75
C HIS A 143 11.04 -23.11 1.53
N LYS A 144 11.28 -23.50 0.28
CA LYS A 144 11.45 -24.91 -0.15
C LYS A 144 12.61 -25.65 0.53
N SER A 145 13.57 -24.93 1.09
CA SER A 145 14.74 -25.49 1.77
C SER A 145 14.76 -25.19 3.28
N GLU A 146 13.59 -24.91 3.87
CA GLU A 146 13.48 -24.59 5.30
C GLU A 146 14.07 -25.68 6.20
N THR A 147 13.91 -26.96 5.83
CA THR A 147 14.41 -28.10 6.63
C THR A 147 15.95 -28.12 6.72
N PHE A 148 16.61 -27.46 5.77
CA PHE A 148 18.07 -27.26 5.76
C PHE A 148 18.49 -25.91 6.38
N LEU A 149 17.56 -25.19 7.01
CA LEU A 149 17.75 -23.85 7.55
C LEU A 149 18.19 -22.82 6.49
N ARG A 150 17.88 -23.06 5.22
CA ARG A 150 18.21 -22.18 4.09
C ARG A 150 16.97 -21.37 3.70
N PHE A 151 17.06 -20.05 3.82
CA PHE A 151 15.97 -19.12 3.55
C PHE A 151 16.37 -18.16 2.43
N GLU A 152 16.33 -18.67 1.20
CA GLU A 152 16.66 -17.88 0.00
C GLU A 152 15.68 -16.72 -0.19
N VAL A 153 16.15 -15.65 -0.84
CA VAL A 153 15.31 -14.50 -1.18
C VAL A 153 14.35 -14.90 -2.28
N ILE A 154 13.06 -14.84 -1.98
CA ILE A 154 11.98 -15.13 -2.93
C ILE A 154 11.45 -13.80 -3.49
N SER A 155 10.98 -13.83 -4.73
CA SER A 155 10.27 -12.70 -5.34
C SER A 155 9.05 -12.32 -4.51
N THR A 156 8.86 -11.02 -4.30
CA THR A 156 7.63 -10.47 -3.70
C THR A 156 6.56 -10.13 -4.73
N ASP A 157 6.90 -10.18 -6.02
CA ASP A 157 5.95 -9.90 -7.10
C ASP A 157 4.92 -11.02 -7.20
N CYS A 158 3.64 -10.66 -7.08
CA CYS A 158 2.52 -11.58 -7.03
C CYS A 158 2.52 -12.55 -8.22
N PHE A 159 2.72 -12.03 -9.44
CA PHE A 159 2.70 -12.82 -10.68
C PHE A 159 3.77 -13.93 -10.70
N ASN A 160 4.92 -13.74 -10.04
CA ASN A 160 5.98 -14.75 -10.06
C ASN A 160 5.57 -16.03 -9.30
N CYS A 161 4.66 -15.93 -8.33
CA CYS A 161 4.06 -17.08 -7.66
C CYS A 161 2.73 -17.49 -8.29
N HIS A 162 1.92 -16.52 -8.72
CA HIS A 162 0.54 -16.71 -9.17
C HIS A 162 0.37 -16.62 -10.69
N SER A 163 1.43 -16.89 -11.47
CA SER A 163 1.37 -16.89 -12.94
C SER A 163 0.39 -17.94 -13.47
N ASN A 164 0.31 -19.10 -12.83
CA ASN A 164 -0.66 -20.13 -13.18
C ASN A 164 -2.10 -19.66 -12.93
N ASP A 165 -2.36 -19.03 -11.79
CA ASP A 165 -3.68 -18.47 -11.46
C ASP A 165 -4.07 -17.37 -12.46
N TYR A 166 -3.13 -16.47 -12.78
CA TYR A 166 -3.29 -15.41 -13.77
C TYR A 166 -3.68 -15.98 -15.14
N ASN A 167 -2.94 -16.99 -15.63
CA ASN A 167 -3.17 -17.59 -16.94
C ASN A 167 -4.42 -18.48 -17.01
N ALA A 168 -4.82 -19.09 -15.88
CA ALA A 168 -5.97 -19.99 -15.81
C ALA A 168 -7.31 -19.25 -15.63
N THR A 169 -7.30 -18.00 -15.17
CA THR A 169 -8.53 -17.25 -14.92
C THR A 169 -9.23 -16.87 -16.23
N THR A 170 -10.56 -17.10 -16.30
CA THR A 170 -11.37 -16.83 -17.49
C THR A 170 -12.42 -15.73 -17.30
N GLN A 171 -12.68 -15.30 -16.06
CA GLN A 171 -13.72 -14.33 -15.74
C GLN A 171 -13.26 -13.32 -14.66
N PRO A 172 -12.74 -12.15 -15.05
CA PRO A 172 -12.30 -11.78 -16.40
C PRO A 172 -11.03 -12.54 -16.81
N ASN A 173 -10.86 -12.80 -18.11
CA ASN A 173 -9.64 -13.46 -18.60
C ASN A 173 -8.46 -12.47 -18.63
N HIS A 174 -7.53 -12.60 -17.68
CA HIS A 174 -6.39 -11.69 -17.54
C HIS A 174 -5.47 -11.73 -18.76
N ALA A 175 -5.06 -12.93 -19.19
CA ALA A 175 -4.11 -13.10 -20.28
C ALA A 175 -4.66 -12.62 -21.63
N ALA A 176 -5.89 -13.01 -21.97
CA ALA A 176 -6.53 -12.62 -23.21
C ALA A 176 -6.87 -11.11 -23.26
N SER A 177 -7.14 -10.51 -22.11
CA SER A 177 -7.43 -9.06 -22.01
C SER A 177 -6.17 -8.21 -21.84
N GLY A 178 -4.98 -8.82 -21.77
CA GLY A 178 -3.71 -8.10 -21.63
C GLY A 178 -3.58 -7.32 -20.32
N PHE A 179 -4.05 -7.88 -19.21
CA PHE A 179 -3.99 -7.20 -17.92
C PHE A 179 -2.57 -7.01 -17.40
N SER A 180 -2.45 -6.04 -16.51
CA SER A 180 -1.24 -5.80 -15.75
C SER A 180 -0.93 -7.02 -14.87
N THR A 181 0.36 -7.36 -14.73
CA THR A 181 0.83 -8.33 -13.74
C THR A 181 0.96 -7.73 -12.33
N ARG A 182 0.66 -6.44 -12.16
CA ARG A 182 0.48 -5.81 -10.86
C ARG A 182 -0.91 -6.14 -10.33
N CYS A 183 -1.00 -7.25 -9.60
CA CYS A 183 -2.27 -7.77 -9.10
C CYS A 183 -3.01 -6.81 -8.16
N ASP A 184 -2.27 -5.95 -7.44
CA ASP A 184 -2.77 -4.91 -6.53
C ASP A 184 -3.56 -3.79 -7.23
N ASP A 185 -3.46 -3.69 -8.56
CA ASP A 185 -4.27 -2.74 -9.35
C ASP A 185 -5.78 -3.06 -9.25
N CYS A 186 -6.13 -4.33 -9.00
CA CYS A 186 -7.52 -4.81 -8.94
C CYS A 186 -7.84 -5.64 -7.68
N HIS A 187 -6.91 -6.44 -7.18
CA HIS A 187 -7.12 -7.35 -6.06
C HIS A 187 -6.63 -6.75 -4.75
N ASN A 188 -7.42 -6.94 -3.68
CA ASN A 188 -7.06 -6.46 -2.36
C ASN A 188 -6.18 -7.48 -1.63
N VAL A 189 -4.97 -7.10 -1.23
CA VAL A 189 -4.05 -8.00 -0.50
C VAL A 189 -4.55 -8.39 0.90
N TYR A 190 -5.56 -7.70 1.42
CA TYR A 190 -6.21 -8.02 2.70
C TYR A 190 -7.47 -8.89 2.54
N SER A 191 -7.93 -9.20 1.33
CA SER A 191 -9.06 -10.11 1.14
C SER A 191 -8.66 -11.57 1.33
N ASN A 192 -9.63 -12.40 1.68
CA ASN A 192 -9.46 -13.84 1.86
C ASN A 192 -9.45 -14.62 0.51
N GLY A 193 -9.05 -13.97 -0.57
CA GLY A 193 -9.07 -14.51 -1.93
C GLY A 193 -8.86 -13.44 -3.01
N TRP A 194 -9.02 -13.84 -4.27
CA TRP A 194 -8.83 -13.00 -5.47
C TRP A 194 -10.04 -12.10 -5.80
N GLN A 195 -10.89 -11.76 -4.85
CA GLN A 195 -12.02 -10.88 -5.11
C GLN A 195 -11.53 -9.49 -5.55
N GLY A 196 -12.04 -9.01 -6.69
CA GLY A 196 -11.76 -7.66 -7.18
C GLY A 196 -12.58 -6.66 -6.39
N ASP A 197 -12.03 -6.13 -5.30
CA ASP A 197 -12.74 -5.22 -4.38
C ASP A 197 -12.07 -3.83 -4.31
N GLY A 198 -11.29 -3.47 -5.33
CA GLY A 198 -10.45 -2.27 -5.34
C GLY A 198 -10.69 -1.26 -6.47
N PHE A 199 -11.50 -1.56 -7.48
CA PHE A 199 -11.56 -0.67 -8.65
C PHE A 199 -12.47 0.54 -8.41
N ASN A 200 -11.85 1.72 -8.41
CA ASN A 200 -12.51 2.99 -8.15
C ASN A 200 -13.08 3.60 -9.44
N HIS A 201 -14.39 3.46 -9.64
CA HIS A 201 -15.16 4.12 -10.70
C HIS A 201 -15.69 5.52 -10.32
N LYS A 202 -15.06 6.26 -9.39
CA LYS A 202 -15.51 7.63 -9.00
C LYS A 202 -15.69 8.56 -10.19
N PHE A 203 -14.97 8.27 -11.25
CA PHE A 203 -14.94 9.06 -12.47
C PHE A 203 -16.15 8.72 -13.37
N PHE A 204 -16.62 7.47 -13.39
CA PHE A 204 -17.86 7.09 -14.07
C PHE A 204 -18.73 6.29 -13.09
N PRO A 205 -19.60 6.95 -12.31
CA PRO A 205 -20.38 6.26 -11.28
C PRO A 205 -21.24 5.14 -11.88
N LEU A 206 -21.04 3.91 -11.40
CA LEU A 206 -21.82 2.73 -11.78
C LEU A 206 -23.19 2.74 -11.08
N THR A 207 -24.04 3.69 -11.45
CA THR A 207 -25.39 3.88 -10.89
C THR A 207 -26.48 3.51 -11.88
N GLN A 208 -27.62 3.02 -11.38
CA GLN A 208 -28.79 2.68 -12.18
C GLN A 208 -28.43 1.74 -13.36
N GLY A 209 -28.76 2.12 -14.60
CA GLY A 209 -28.47 1.29 -15.79
C GLY A 209 -26.99 1.02 -16.05
N HIS A 210 -26.07 1.80 -15.46
CA HIS A 210 -24.63 1.57 -15.54
C HIS A 210 -24.10 0.64 -14.44
N SER A 211 -24.95 0.20 -13.51
CA SER A 211 -24.60 -0.80 -12.50
C SER A 211 -24.62 -2.21 -13.10
N VAL A 212 -23.65 -2.47 -13.98
CA VAL A 212 -23.50 -3.74 -14.69
C VAL A 212 -22.73 -4.75 -13.83
N SER A 213 -23.03 -6.04 -14.00
CA SER A 213 -22.35 -7.12 -13.26
C SER A 213 -21.03 -7.57 -13.88
N THR A 214 -20.77 -7.23 -15.15
CA THR A 214 -19.54 -7.63 -15.85
C THR A 214 -18.85 -6.44 -16.50
N CYS A 215 -17.53 -6.34 -16.29
CA CYS A 215 -16.75 -5.22 -16.81
C CYS A 215 -16.78 -5.15 -18.35
N VAL A 216 -16.87 -6.31 -19.01
CA VAL A 216 -16.91 -6.43 -20.47
C VAL A 216 -18.15 -5.82 -21.10
N THR A 217 -19.21 -5.52 -20.31
CA THR A 217 -20.37 -4.77 -20.81
C THR A 217 -19.97 -3.38 -21.28
N CYS A 218 -19.05 -2.70 -20.59
CA CYS A 218 -18.52 -1.40 -21.00
C CYS A 218 -17.16 -1.53 -21.71
N HIS A 219 -16.33 -2.46 -21.26
CA HIS A 219 -14.98 -2.71 -21.79
C HIS A 219 -14.99 -3.78 -22.88
N THR A 220 -15.73 -3.53 -23.96
CA THR A 220 -16.09 -4.53 -24.99
C THR A 220 -14.89 -5.13 -25.74
N ASN A 221 -13.76 -4.44 -25.80
CA ASN A 221 -12.55 -4.90 -26.50
C ASN A 221 -11.43 -5.35 -25.54
N GLY A 222 -11.77 -5.63 -24.28
CA GLY A 222 -10.76 -5.93 -23.25
C GLY A 222 -9.85 -4.74 -22.91
N THR A 223 -10.17 -3.54 -23.40
CA THR A 223 -9.43 -2.31 -23.08
C THR A 223 -10.08 -1.62 -21.88
N TYR A 224 -9.33 -1.50 -20.79
CA TYR A 224 -9.80 -0.92 -19.52
C TYR A 224 -9.42 0.55 -19.33
N SER A 225 -8.82 1.16 -20.35
CA SER A 225 -8.45 2.57 -20.42
C SER A 225 -9.01 3.23 -21.68
N GLY A 226 -9.16 4.55 -21.66
CA GLY A 226 -9.53 5.34 -22.83
C GLY A 226 -10.99 5.23 -23.28
N LEU A 227 -11.84 4.49 -22.56
CA LEU A 227 -13.28 4.51 -22.81
C LEU A 227 -13.81 5.93 -22.54
N SER A 228 -14.53 6.47 -23.52
CA SER A 228 -15.19 7.76 -23.37
C SER A 228 -16.24 7.70 -22.27
N ARG A 229 -16.36 8.78 -21.51
CA ARG A 229 -17.36 8.95 -20.45
C ARG A 229 -18.49 9.88 -20.87
N GLU A 230 -18.39 10.42 -22.08
CA GLU A 230 -19.41 11.26 -22.64
C GLU A 230 -20.64 10.42 -22.97
N CYS A 231 -21.79 10.81 -22.40
CA CYS A 231 -23.04 10.05 -22.55
C CYS A 231 -23.37 9.79 -24.02
N PHE A 232 -23.22 10.80 -24.88
CA PHE A 232 -23.50 10.71 -26.31
C PHE A 232 -22.65 9.64 -27.02
N SER A 233 -21.43 9.36 -26.56
CA SER A 233 -20.56 8.36 -27.20
C SER A 233 -21.11 6.92 -27.10
N CYS A 234 -21.94 6.64 -26.09
CA CYS A 234 -22.63 5.36 -25.93
C CYS A 234 -24.12 5.45 -26.31
N HIS A 235 -24.75 6.60 -26.04
CA HIS A 235 -26.18 6.83 -26.19
C HIS A 235 -26.54 7.69 -27.41
N GLN A 236 -25.72 7.63 -28.47
CA GLN A 236 -25.97 8.37 -29.72
C GLN A 236 -27.32 7.97 -30.35
N THR A 237 -27.65 6.68 -30.34
CA THR A 237 -28.92 6.18 -30.87
C THR A 237 -30.10 6.71 -30.07
N ASP A 238 -30.01 6.73 -28.73
CA ASP A 238 -31.05 7.26 -27.86
C ASP A 238 -31.23 8.77 -28.09
N TYR A 239 -30.13 9.52 -28.19
CA TYR A 239 -30.15 10.94 -28.53
C TYR A 239 -30.85 11.19 -29.88
N ASN A 240 -30.48 10.45 -30.92
CA ASN A 240 -31.00 10.64 -32.27
C ASN A 240 -32.47 10.19 -32.41
N SER A 241 -32.93 9.25 -31.60
CA SER A 241 -34.29 8.70 -31.67
C SER A 241 -35.28 9.42 -30.75
N THR A 242 -34.81 10.32 -29.88
CA THR A 242 -35.68 11.07 -28.97
C THR A 242 -36.54 12.07 -29.75
N SER A 243 -37.86 11.98 -29.58
CA SER A 243 -38.85 12.81 -30.29
C SER A 243 -39.55 13.85 -29.43
N ASN A 244 -39.39 13.80 -28.10
CA ASN A 244 -40.03 14.74 -27.18
C ASN A 244 -39.12 15.06 -25.97
N PRO A 245 -38.47 16.23 -25.95
CA PRO A 245 -38.28 17.15 -27.09
C PRO A 245 -37.35 16.53 -28.15
N ASN A 246 -37.53 16.85 -29.43
CA ASN A 246 -36.64 16.32 -30.47
C ASN A 246 -35.26 16.98 -30.40
N HIS A 247 -34.25 16.23 -29.97
CA HIS A 247 -32.91 16.78 -29.75
C HIS A 247 -32.19 17.23 -31.03
N GLN A 248 -32.45 16.55 -32.15
CA GLN A 248 -31.82 16.89 -33.42
C GLN A 248 -32.44 18.15 -34.03
N THR A 249 -33.78 18.22 -34.07
CA THR A 249 -34.48 19.37 -34.66
C THR A 249 -34.24 20.66 -33.89
N LEU A 250 -34.13 20.57 -32.56
CA LEU A 250 -33.90 21.72 -31.68
C LEU A 250 -32.41 22.05 -31.49
N ASN A 251 -31.50 21.29 -32.11
CA ASN A 251 -30.05 21.47 -32.01
C ASN A 251 -29.53 21.50 -30.56
N PHE A 252 -30.01 20.58 -29.71
CA PHE A 252 -29.47 20.46 -28.36
C PHE A 252 -27.98 20.05 -28.40
N GLN A 253 -27.24 20.41 -27.36
CA GLN A 253 -25.85 20.00 -27.21
C GLN A 253 -25.79 18.54 -26.73
N THR A 254 -24.65 17.89 -26.95
CA THR A 254 -24.41 16.50 -26.54
C THR A 254 -23.98 16.37 -25.07
N VAL A 255 -23.96 17.48 -24.32
CA VAL A 255 -23.70 17.52 -22.88
C VAL A 255 -24.99 17.17 -22.14
N CYS A 256 -25.29 15.87 -22.03
CA CYS A 256 -26.56 15.41 -21.50
C CYS A 256 -26.84 15.84 -20.06
N THR A 257 -25.80 16.09 -19.26
CA THR A 257 -25.89 16.51 -17.86
C THR A 257 -26.49 17.90 -17.66
N ASP A 258 -26.64 18.68 -18.73
CA ASP A 258 -27.31 19.98 -18.67
C ASP A 258 -28.81 19.82 -18.33
N CYS A 259 -29.40 18.68 -18.67
CA CYS A 259 -30.82 18.39 -18.43
C CYS A 259 -31.05 17.05 -17.73
N HIS A 260 -30.22 16.03 -17.96
CA HIS A 260 -30.41 14.70 -17.41
C HIS A 260 -29.47 14.40 -16.24
N SER A 261 -29.89 13.49 -15.35
CA SER A 261 -29.06 12.96 -14.27
C SER A 261 -29.14 11.44 -14.26
N THR A 262 -28.10 10.76 -13.79
CA THR A 262 -28.15 9.32 -13.52
C THR A 262 -28.70 9.00 -12.14
N ARG A 263 -28.90 10.02 -11.27
CA ARG A 263 -29.44 9.87 -9.92
C ARG A 263 -30.43 11.02 -9.61
N PRO A 264 -31.69 10.73 -9.24
CA PRO A 264 -32.27 9.39 -9.02
C PRO A 264 -32.57 8.60 -10.30
N GLY A 265 -32.60 9.24 -11.48
CA GLY A 265 -32.82 8.57 -12.76
C GLY A 265 -32.84 9.55 -13.93
N TRP A 266 -32.85 9.01 -15.15
CA TRP A 266 -32.73 9.76 -16.41
C TRP A 266 -33.93 10.65 -16.76
N ASN A 267 -35.12 10.31 -16.23
CA ASN A 267 -36.37 11.00 -16.46
C ASN A 267 -37.03 11.31 -15.10
N PRO A 268 -37.58 12.53 -14.90
CA PRO A 268 -37.69 13.64 -15.86
C PRO A 268 -36.39 14.42 -16.05
N ALA A 269 -36.23 14.98 -17.25
CA ALA A 269 -35.20 15.96 -17.54
C ALA A 269 -35.51 17.27 -16.81
N ASN A 270 -34.49 17.96 -16.34
CA ASN A 270 -34.60 19.21 -15.61
C ASN A 270 -34.09 20.37 -16.48
N TYR A 271 -35.00 21.22 -16.97
CA TYR A 271 -34.66 22.37 -17.81
C TYR A 271 -34.93 23.69 -17.08
N LYS A 272 -34.28 23.90 -15.92
CA LYS A 272 -34.52 25.11 -15.10
C LYS A 272 -34.21 26.41 -15.82
N GLN A 273 -33.36 26.40 -16.86
CA GLN A 273 -33.10 27.61 -17.65
C GLN A 273 -34.39 28.17 -18.28
N HIS A 274 -35.45 27.37 -18.43
CA HIS A 274 -36.74 27.83 -18.92
C HIS A 274 -37.27 29.04 -18.14
N ASP A 275 -37.22 29.03 -16.80
CA ASP A 275 -37.72 30.15 -15.97
C ASP A 275 -36.88 31.43 -16.10
N SER A 276 -35.61 31.27 -16.53
CA SER A 276 -34.69 32.40 -16.70
C SER A 276 -34.72 33.01 -18.10
N GLN A 277 -35.10 32.22 -19.10
CA GLN A 277 -35.11 32.61 -20.51
C GLN A 277 -36.52 32.83 -21.07
N TYR A 278 -37.52 32.16 -20.50
CA TYR A 278 -38.90 32.10 -20.97
C TYR A 278 -39.89 32.19 -19.78
N PHE A 279 -41.14 31.78 -20.01
CA PHE A 279 -42.20 31.79 -19.00
C PHE A 279 -41.88 30.88 -17.80
N ARG A 280 -42.18 31.30 -16.58
CA ARG A 280 -41.81 30.52 -15.38
C ARG A 280 -42.74 29.34 -15.15
N ILE A 281 -42.20 28.13 -15.27
CA ILE A 281 -42.90 26.85 -15.11
C ILE A 281 -42.33 25.99 -13.98
N TYR A 282 -41.10 26.26 -13.54
CA TYR A 282 -40.44 25.60 -12.41
C TYR A 282 -40.55 26.43 -11.11
N SER A 283 -41.37 27.48 -11.10
CA SER A 283 -41.62 28.33 -9.96
C SER A 283 -43.02 28.97 -10.02
N GLY A 284 -43.45 29.57 -8.89
CA GLY A 284 -44.75 30.22 -8.80
C GLY A 284 -45.94 29.27 -8.92
N ALA A 285 -47.04 29.73 -9.52
CA ALA A 285 -48.30 28.98 -9.57
C ALA A 285 -48.26 27.73 -10.48
N HIS A 286 -47.26 27.62 -11.37
CA HIS A 286 -47.12 26.51 -12.31
C HIS A 286 -46.16 25.42 -11.84
N ASP A 287 -45.41 25.65 -10.75
CA ASP A 287 -44.47 24.67 -10.21
C ASP A 287 -45.20 23.37 -9.79
N GLY A 288 -44.71 22.25 -10.32
CA GLY A 288 -45.30 20.91 -10.09
C GLY A 288 -46.71 20.71 -10.65
N LYS A 289 -47.20 21.56 -11.56
CA LYS A 289 -48.54 21.46 -12.16
C LYS A 289 -48.58 20.79 -13.53
N TRP A 290 -47.43 20.52 -14.11
CA TRP A 290 -47.27 19.95 -15.45
C TRP A 290 -46.34 18.74 -15.37
N SER A 291 -46.45 17.85 -16.37
CA SER A 291 -45.68 16.60 -16.45
C SER A 291 -45.00 16.41 -17.81
N SER A 292 -45.46 17.10 -18.85
CA SER A 292 -44.86 17.08 -20.20
C SER A 292 -44.84 18.47 -20.82
N CYS A 293 -43.79 18.75 -21.59
CA CYS A 293 -43.66 19.97 -22.37
C CYS A 293 -44.84 20.15 -23.36
N THR A 294 -45.43 19.04 -23.82
CA THR A 294 -46.57 19.04 -24.76
C THR A 294 -47.88 19.53 -24.15
N GLU A 295 -47.96 19.70 -22.83
CA GLU A 295 -49.14 20.29 -22.18
C GLU A 295 -49.27 21.78 -22.51
N CYS A 296 -48.15 22.46 -22.77
CA CYS A 296 -48.11 23.87 -23.15
C CYS A 296 -47.69 24.07 -24.62
N HIS A 297 -46.82 23.21 -25.14
CA HIS A 297 -46.29 23.33 -26.50
C HIS A 297 -46.94 22.34 -27.46
N ALA A 298 -47.61 22.84 -28.48
CA ALA A 298 -48.40 22.01 -29.38
C ALA A 298 -47.55 21.25 -30.41
N ASN A 299 -46.26 21.60 -30.54
CA ASN A 299 -45.35 21.00 -31.52
C ASN A 299 -44.01 20.63 -30.85
N THR A 300 -43.64 19.36 -30.90
CA THR A 300 -42.39 18.85 -30.33
C THR A 300 -41.14 19.15 -31.17
N ASN A 301 -41.33 19.65 -32.39
CA ASN A 301 -40.27 20.11 -33.29
C ASN A 301 -40.12 21.64 -33.28
N ASP A 302 -41.10 22.37 -32.75
CA ASP A 302 -41.09 23.83 -32.65
C ASP A 302 -41.81 24.28 -31.37
N TYR A 303 -41.02 24.47 -30.32
CA TYR A 303 -41.49 24.91 -29.02
C TYR A 303 -41.87 26.39 -28.96
N SER A 304 -41.69 27.17 -30.05
CA SER A 304 -42.27 28.51 -30.13
C SER A 304 -43.79 28.49 -30.30
N ILE A 305 -44.36 27.35 -30.68
CA ILE A 305 -45.80 27.15 -30.81
C ILE A 305 -46.35 26.67 -29.46
N PHE A 306 -47.04 27.56 -28.75
CA PHE A 306 -47.59 27.28 -27.42
C PHE A 306 -49.08 27.67 -27.31
N SER A 307 -49.74 27.12 -26.29
CA SER A 307 -51.09 27.55 -25.90
C SER A 307 -51.23 27.65 -24.40
N CYS A 308 -51.70 28.79 -23.92
CA CYS A 308 -52.10 28.97 -22.52
C CYS A 308 -53.56 28.56 -22.27
N LEU A 309 -54.33 28.33 -23.34
CA LEU A 309 -55.79 28.36 -23.34
C LEU A 309 -56.45 26.96 -23.29
N GLY A 310 -55.66 25.92 -23.03
CA GLY A 310 -56.10 24.51 -22.96
C GLY A 310 -56.04 23.87 -21.57
N CYS A 311 -55.58 24.61 -20.55
CA CYS A 311 -55.47 24.10 -19.19
C CYS A 311 -56.76 24.33 -18.39
N HIS A 312 -57.08 23.43 -17.45
CA HIS A 312 -58.29 23.53 -16.63
C HIS A 312 -58.43 24.88 -15.87
N ALA A 313 -57.31 25.55 -15.59
CA ALA A 313 -57.28 26.83 -14.87
C ALA A 313 -57.55 28.07 -15.74
N HIS A 314 -57.42 27.99 -17.06
CA HIS A 314 -57.42 29.17 -17.95
C HIS A 314 -58.57 29.15 -18.96
N ASN A 315 -59.79 28.77 -18.54
CA ASN A 315 -60.95 28.83 -19.43
C ASN A 315 -61.46 30.27 -19.65
N LYS A 316 -62.07 30.52 -20.82
CA LYS A 316 -62.51 31.87 -21.24
C LYS A 316 -63.42 32.57 -20.24
N THR A 317 -64.46 31.89 -19.78
CA THR A 317 -65.44 32.48 -18.86
C THR A 317 -64.80 32.92 -17.54
N SER A 318 -63.88 32.13 -17.01
CA SER A 318 -63.15 32.47 -15.78
C SER A 318 -62.19 33.63 -16.02
N MET A 319 -61.40 33.58 -17.09
CA MET A 319 -60.39 34.61 -17.37
C MET A 319 -61.03 35.96 -17.70
N ASP A 320 -62.13 35.97 -18.45
CA ASP A 320 -62.87 37.21 -18.76
C ASP A 320 -63.40 37.89 -17.48
N ARG A 321 -63.80 37.10 -16.48
CA ARG A 321 -64.25 37.62 -15.18
C ARG A 321 -63.09 38.20 -14.36
N GLU A 322 -61.99 37.47 -14.26
CA GLU A 322 -60.80 37.88 -13.49
C GLU A 322 -60.12 39.13 -14.09
N HIS A 323 -60.22 39.32 -15.41
CA HIS A 323 -59.61 40.44 -16.13
C HIS A 323 -60.58 41.58 -16.45
N GLN A 324 -61.76 41.61 -15.83
CA GLN A 324 -62.74 42.67 -16.06
C GLN A 324 -62.14 44.06 -15.76
N GLY A 325 -62.20 44.96 -16.73
CA GLY A 325 -61.66 46.32 -16.61
C GLY A 325 -60.14 46.43 -16.78
N LYS A 326 -59.43 45.34 -17.12
CA LYS A 326 -58.00 45.39 -17.48
C LYS A 326 -57.84 45.84 -18.93
N SER A 327 -57.26 47.03 -19.11
CA SER A 327 -56.95 47.55 -20.44
C SER A 327 -55.96 46.64 -21.17
N GLY A 328 -56.23 46.33 -22.44
CA GLY A 328 -55.36 45.47 -23.27
C GLY A 328 -55.54 43.96 -23.06
N TYR A 329 -56.50 43.52 -22.23
CA TYR A 329 -56.83 42.10 -22.11
C TYR A 329 -57.43 41.53 -23.40
N SER A 330 -56.91 40.38 -23.82
CA SER A 330 -57.45 39.54 -24.89
C SER A 330 -57.27 38.08 -24.49
N TYR A 331 -58.26 37.23 -24.77
CA TYR A 331 -58.20 35.80 -24.51
C TYR A 331 -57.44 35.08 -25.64
N THR A 332 -56.13 35.38 -25.76
CA THR A 332 -55.19 34.77 -26.70
C THR A 332 -53.89 34.42 -25.96
N SER A 333 -53.22 33.33 -26.35
CA SER A 333 -51.98 32.87 -25.68
C SER A 333 -50.89 33.93 -25.69
N GLU A 334 -50.77 34.69 -26.78
CA GLU A 334 -49.79 35.77 -26.94
C GLU A 334 -50.07 36.93 -25.99
N ALA A 335 -51.34 37.29 -25.78
CA ALA A 335 -51.73 38.33 -24.84
C ALA A 335 -51.50 37.89 -23.39
N CYS A 336 -51.81 36.62 -23.09
CA CYS A 336 -51.48 36.02 -21.80
C CYS A 336 -49.98 36.10 -21.52
N LEU A 337 -49.14 35.65 -22.46
CA LEU A 337 -47.68 35.70 -22.30
C LEU A 337 -47.18 37.14 -22.16
N HIS A 338 -47.71 38.10 -22.92
CA HIS A 338 -47.31 39.50 -22.82
C HIS A 338 -47.51 40.08 -21.42
N CYS A 339 -48.64 39.78 -20.77
CA CYS A 339 -48.96 40.27 -19.42
C CYS A 339 -48.32 39.41 -18.31
N HIS A 340 -48.11 38.11 -18.54
CA HIS A 340 -47.64 37.13 -17.55
C HIS A 340 -46.22 36.60 -17.83
N HIS A 341 -45.34 37.40 -18.43
CA HIS A 341 -44.00 36.94 -18.82
C HIS A 341 -42.99 36.70 -17.65
N ARG A 342 -43.40 36.80 -16.38
CA ARG A 342 -42.53 36.69 -15.18
C ARG A 342 -43.18 35.99 -14.01
#